data_AF-A0A523AP55-F1
#
_entry.id   AF-A0A523AP55-F1
#
_cell.length_a   1.000
_cell.length_b   1.000
_cell.length_c   1.000
_cell.angle_alpha   90.00
_cell.angle_beta   90.00
_cell.angle_gamma   90.00
#
_symmetry.space_group_name_H-M   'P 1'
#
loop_
_entity.id
_entity.type
_entity.pdbx_description
1 polymer ?
#
loop_
_entity_poly.entity_id
_entity_poly.type
_entity_poly.pdbx_seq_one_letter_code
_entity_poly.pdbx_strand_id
1 'polypeptide(L)'
;MVLPMKCAKCGKEIEEGEAVKKDNIFLCEDCYFDELSPVRVCDPWAVMLAKKAGGKKLTERQRRIYELVRNRGKAKAEEIARELGMSVKEVEREFAILRHLELVKGRKEGDEVFIVPFDS
;
A
#
# COMPACT_ATOMS: atom_id res chain seq x y z
N MET A 1 26.56 36.72 23.94
CA MET A 1 27.23 35.62 23.21
C MET A 1 26.27 34.46 23.25
N VAL A 2 25.71 34.05 22.10
CA VAL A 2 24.80 32.90 22.00
C VAL A 2 25.69 31.66 21.87
N LEU A 3 25.40 30.60 22.63
CA LEU A 3 26.18 29.37 22.56
C LEU A 3 25.60 28.51 21.42
N PRO A 4 26.38 28.18 20.37
CA PRO A 4 25.88 27.32 19.30
C PRO A 4 25.64 25.91 19.85
N MET A 5 24.43 25.40 19.70
CA MET A 5 24.12 24.00 20.01
C MET A 5 24.19 23.16 18.73
N LYS A 6 24.31 21.84 18.86
CA LYS A 6 24.38 20.96 17.70
C LYS A 6 23.08 20.17 17.53
N CYS A 7 22.62 20.07 16.29
CA CYS A 7 21.51 19.20 15.91
C CYS A 7 21.86 17.75 16.24
N ALA A 8 21.02 17.08 17.01
CA ALA A 8 21.22 15.68 17.38
C ALA A 8 21.15 14.71 16.17
N LYS A 9 20.51 15.12 15.06
CA LYS A 9 20.30 14.28 13.86
C LYS A 9 21.34 14.50 12.76
N CYS A 10 21.63 15.75 12.41
CA CYS A 10 22.55 16.08 11.31
C CYS A 10 23.87 16.72 11.76
N GLY A 11 24.02 17.07 13.04
CA GLY A 11 25.24 17.66 13.60
C GLY A 11 25.47 19.13 13.23
N LYS A 12 24.57 19.78 12.46
CA LYS A 12 24.65 21.21 12.15
C LYS A 12 24.65 22.05 13.43
N GLU A 13 25.40 23.14 13.43
CA GLU A 13 25.30 24.18 14.47
C GLU A 13 23.96 24.92 14.31
N ILE A 14 23.26 25.11 15.43
CA ILE A 14 21.96 25.75 15.50
C ILE A 14 22.08 26.90 16.51
N GLU A 15 21.53 28.06 16.17
CA GLU A 15 21.39 29.16 17.11
C GLU A 15 20.24 28.87 18.09
N GLU A 16 20.35 29.30 19.36
CA GLU A 16 19.33 29.02 20.40
C GLU A 16 17.89 29.39 19.97
N GLY A 17 17.73 30.40 19.13
CA GLY A 17 16.44 30.82 18.58
C GLY A 17 15.86 29.93 17.47
N GLU A 18 16.68 29.07 16.86
CA GLU A 18 16.32 28.18 15.74
C GLU A 18 16.26 26.70 16.15
N ALA A 19 16.54 26.36 17.42
CA ALA A 19 16.31 25.00 17.90
C ALA A 19 14.85 24.68 18.03
N VAL A 20 14.51 23.49 17.56
CA VAL A 20 13.30 22.80 17.99
C VAL A 20 13.67 21.77 19.04
N LYS A 21 13.18 21.96 20.28
CA LYS A 21 13.29 20.96 21.34
C LYS A 21 12.20 19.90 21.15
N LYS A 22 12.61 18.64 20.98
CA LYS A 22 11.72 17.50 20.89
C LYS A 22 12.20 16.42 21.85
N ASP A 23 11.33 16.01 22.78
CA ASP A 23 11.68 15.14 23.91
C ASP A 23 12.91 15.68 24.67
N ASN A 24 14.04 14.97 24.61
CA ASN A 24 15.32 15.32 25.24
C ASN A 24 16.42 15.71 24.24
N ILE A 25 16.09 15.95 22.96
CA ILE A 25 17.06 16.33 21.93
C ILE A 25 16.72 17.67 21.28
N PHE A 26 17.75 18.33 20.75
CA PHE A 26 17.63 19.55 19.96
C PHE A 26 17.80 19.20 18.47
N LEU A 27 16.84 19.62 17.66
CA LEU A 27 16.83 19.43 16.21
C LEU A 27 16.83 20.79 15.51
N CYS A 28 17.47 20.87 14.35
CA CYS A 28 17.31 22.02 13.46
C CYS A 28 15.94 21.94 12.77
N GLU A 29 15.46 23.08 12.28
CA GLU A 29 14.15 23.20 11.63
C GLU A 29 13.96 22.15 10.51
N ASP A 30 14.95 21.99 9.61
CA ASP A 30 14.93 20.96 8.54
C ASP A 30 14.68 19.54 9.10
N CYS A 31 15.44 19.17 10.13
CA CYS A 31 15.39 17.83 10.72
C CYS A 31 14.09 17.58 11.47
N TYR A 32 13.52 18.63 12.07
CA TYR A 32 12.23 18.58 12.73
C TYR A 32 11.10 18.40 11.72
N PHE A 33 11.11 19.12 10.60
CA PHE A 33 10.14 18.94 9.51
C PHE A 33 10.21 17.54 8.89
N ASP A 34 11.41 16.99 8.67
CA ASP A 34 11.58 15.62 8.20
C ASP A 34 10.98 14.57 9.15
N GLU A 35 11.02 14.82 10.46
CA GLU A 35 10.38 13.94 11.44
C GLU A 35 8.85 14.10 11.49
N LEU A 36 8.33 15.31 11.25
CA LEU A 36 6.89 15.55 11.19
C LEU A 36 6.26 14.95 9.93
N SER A 37 7.03 14.84 8.85
CA SER A 37 6.58 14.28 7.58
C SER A 37 7.51 13.14 7.15
N PRO A 38 7.45 11.97 7.81
CA PRO A 38 8.20 10.82 7.33
C PRO A 38 7.80 10.57 5.87
N VAL A 39 8.80 10.45 4.99
CA VAL A 39 8.58 10.07 3.59
C VAL A 39 7.80 8.76 3.60
N ARG A 40 6.49 8.84 3.32
CA ARG A 40 5.65 7.66 3.16
C ARG A 40 6.06 7.04 1.84
N VAL A 41 6.98 6.08 1.91
CA VAL A 41 7.31 5.25 0.76
C VAL A 41 5.98 4.65 0.29
N CYS A 42 5.54 5.01 -0.91
CA CYS A 42 4.35 4.41 -1.48
C CYS A 42 4.53 2.90 -1.47
N ASP A 43 3.55 2.19 -0.91
CA ASP A 43 3.55 0.73 -0.85
C ASP A 43 3.92 0.18 -2.25
N PRO A 44 5.02 -0.60 -2.38
CA PRO A 44 5.49 -1.07 -3.67
C PRO A 44 4.42 -1.84 -4.45
N TRP A 45 3.51 -2.53 -3.74
CA TRP A 45 2.40 -3.25 -4.37
C TRP A 45 1.33 -2.28 -4.83
N ALA A 46 1.01 -1.23 -4.07
CA ALA A 46 0.11 -0.18 -4.54
C ALA A 46 0.62 0.49 -5.83
N VAL A 47 1.93 0.74 -5.96
CA VAL A 47 2.54 1.31 -7.17
C VAL A 47 2.49 0.33 -8.35
N MET A 48 2.89 -0.93 -8.12
CA MET A 48 2.87 -1.98 -9.14
C MET A 48 1.45 -2.27 -9.63
N LEU A 49 0.49 -2.27 -8.70
CA LEU A 49 -0.92 -2.52 -8.97
C LEU A 49 -1.57 -1.36 -9.70
N ALA A 50 -1.25 -0.11 -9.33
CA ALA A 50 -1.66 1.07 -10.09
C ALA A 50 -1.10 1.03 -11.52
N LYS A 51 0.15 0.60 -11.73
CA LYS A 51 0.71 0.41 -13.08
C LYS A 51 -0.08 -0.61 -13.89
N LYS A 52 -0.36 -1.79 -13.33
CA LYS A 52 -1.16 -2.83 -14.01
C LYS A 52 -2.61 -2.36 -14.26
N ALA A 53 -3.21 -1.61 -13.35
CA ALA A 53 -4.54 -1.03 -13.49
C ALA A 53 -4.60 0.23 -14.38
N GLY A 54 -3.56 0.53 -15.16
CA GLY A 54 -3.53 1.68 -16.08
C GLY A 54 -3.56 3.04 -15.37
N GLY A 55 -2.94 3.14 -14.20
CA GLY A 55 -2.90 4.34 -13.35
C GLY A 55 -4.13 4.50 -12.44
N LYS A 56 -5.13 3.62 -12.53
CA LYS A 56 -6.30 3.66 -11.65
C LYS A 56 -5.94 3.10 -10.27
N LYS A 57 -6.36 3.81 -9.22
CA LYS A 57 -6.31 3.27 -7.86
C LYS A 57 -7.40 2.22 -7.68
N LEU A 58 -7.00 1.02 -7.28
CA LEU A 58 -7.96 0.02 -6.82
C LEU A 58 -8.54 0.43 -5.47
N THR A 59 -9.78 0.02 -5.21
CA THR A 59 -10.33 0.09 -3.87
C THR A 59 -9.63 -0.93 -2.96
N GLU A 60 -9.70 -0.73 -1.65
CA GLU A 60 -9.13 -1.67 -0.67
C GLU A 60 -9.68 -3.10 -0.84
N ARG A 61 -10.95 -3.20 -1.22
CA ARG A 61 -11.64 -4.45 -1.50
C ARG A 61 -11.06 -5.16 -2.72
N GLN A 62 -10.89 -4.44 -3.83
CA GLN A 62 -10.29 -4.96 -5.06
C GLN A 62 -8.85 -5.42 -4.83
N ARG A 63 -8.09 -4.63 -4.07
CA ARG A 63 -6.72 -4.97 -3.68
C ARG A 63 -6.66 -6.27 -2.90
N ARG A 64 -7.50 -6.44 -1.87
CA ARG A 64 -7.55 -7.66 -1.06
C ARG A 64 -7.90 -8.90 -1.87
N ILE A 65 -8.88 -8.80 -2.79
CA ILE A 65 -9.25 -9.92 -3.67
C ILE A 65 -8.05 -10.29 -4.56
N TYR A 66 -7.41 -9.29 -5.18
CA TYR A 66 -6.27 -9.52 -6.06
C TYR A 66 -5.08 -10.16 -5.32
N GLU A 67 -4.73 -9.63 -4.14
CA GLU A 67 -3.65 -10.16 -3.31
C GLU A 67 -3.95 -11.60 -2.88
N LEU A 68 -5.19 -11.90 -2.49
CA LEU A 68 -5.58 -13.26 -2.11
C LEU A 68 -5.37 -14.25 -3.25
N VAL A 69 -5.90 -13.92 -4.43
CA VAL A 69 -5.80 -14.76 -5.63
C VAL A 69 -4.35 -14.94 -6.04
N ARG A 70 -3.54 -13.88 -5.95
CA ARG A 70 -2.11 -13.92 -6.30
C ARG A 70 -1.29 -14.77 -5.34
N ASN A 71 -1.55 -14.65 -4.04
CA ASN A 71 -0.84 -15.43 -3.02
C ASN A 71 -1.18 -16.92 -3.10
N ARG A 72 -2.42 -17.27 -3.48
CA ARG A 72 -2.86 -18.66 -3.65
C ARG A 72 -2.59 -19.26 -5.02
N GLY A 73 -2.38 -18.42 -6.03
CA GLY A 73 -2.34 -18.81 -7.45
C GLY A 73 -3.72 -19.10 -8.06
N LYS A 74 -4.69 -19.59 -7.27
CA LYS A 74 -6.09 -19.74 -7.65
C LYS A 74 -7.01 -19.72 -6.43
N ALA A 75 -8.24 -19.26 -6.60
CA ALA A 75 -9.28 -19.32 -5.57
C ALA A 75 -10.68 -19.32 -6.19
N LYS A 76 -11.66 -19.96 -5.53
CA LYS A 76 -13.08 -19.85 -5.92
C LYS A 76 -13.72 -18.59 -5.36
N ALA A 77 -14.81 -18.13 -5.96
CA ALA A 77 -15.51 -16.93 -5.51
C ALA A 77 -16.04 -17.08 -4.07
N GLU A 78 -16.49 -18.28 -3.70
CA GLU A 78 -16.98 -18.64 -2.37
C GLU A 78 -15.86 -18.61 -1.32
N GLU A 79 -14.65 -19.03 -1.68
CA GLU A 79 -13.50 -19.01 -0.78
C GLU A 79 -13.05 -17.58 -0.49
N ILE A 80 -12.99 -16.75 -1.53
CA ILE A 80 -12.69 -15.31 -1.41
C ILE A 80 -13.75 -14.63 -0.55
N ALA A 81 -15.03 -14.93 -0.79
CA ALA A 81 -16.15 -14.38 -0.04
C ALA A 81 -16.05 -14.71 1.45
N ARG A 82 -15.81 -15.99 1.79
CA ARG A 82 -15.66 -16.45 3.17
C ARG A 82 -14.50 -15.77 3.89
N GLU A 83 -13.37 -15.62 3.23
CA GLU A 83 -12.15 -15.13 3.85
C GLU A 83 -12.10 -13.62 4.00
N LEU A 84 -12.70 -12.89 3.06
CA LEU A 84 -12.78 -11.44 3.12
C LEU A 84 -14.04 -10.95 3.85
N GLY A 85 -14.90 -11.87 4.32
CA GLY A 85 -16.15 -11.53 5.00
C GLY A 85 -17.14 -10.81 4.10
N MET A 86 -17.21 -11.21 2.82
CA MET A 86 -18.04 -10.60 1.79
C MET A 86 -19.07 -11.58 1.25
N SER A 87 -20.08 -11.08 0.54
CA SER A 87 -20.98 -11.95 -0.23
C SER A 87 -20.36 -12.38 -1.56
N VAL A 88 -20.75 -13.56 -2.07
CA VAL A 88 -20.28 -14.06 -3.38
C VAL A 88 -20.61 -13.07 -4.50
N LYS A 89 -21.79 -12.44 -4.46
CA LYS A 89 -22.18 -11.40 -5.43
C LYS A 89 -21.25 -10.19 -5.43
N GLU A 90 -20.73 -9.80 -4.26
CA GLU A 90 -19.74 -8.72 -4.20
C GLU A 90 -18.42 -9.15 -4.81
N VAL A 91 -17.97 -10.39 -4.56
CA VAL A 91 -16.77 -10.94 -5.19
C VAL A 91 -16.92 -10.97 -6.71
N GLU A 92 -18.06 -11.41 -7.24
CA GLU A 92 -18.31 -11.44 -8.69
C GLU A 92 -18.29 -10.04 -9.32
N ARG A 93 -18.85 -9.03 -8.63
CA ARG A 93 -18.80 -7.62 -9.09
C ARG A 93 -17.36 -7.12 -9.16
N GLU A 94 -16.57 -7.32 -8.11
CA GLU A 94 -15.18 -6.89 -8.10
C GLU A 94 -14.32 -7.70 -9.08
N PHE A 95 -14.61 -8.99 -9.25
CA PHE A 95 -13.97 -9.84 -10.26
C PHE A 95 -14.15 -9.29 -11.67
N ALA A 96 -15.35 -8.83 -12.03
CA ALA A 96 -15.60 -8.24 -13.34
C ALA A 96 -14.71 -7.00 -13.58
N ILE A 97 -14.54 -6.15 -12.56
CA ILE A 97 -13.67 -4.97 -12.62
C ILE A 97 -12.20 -5.40 -12.74
N LEU A 98 -11.74 -6.28 -11.85
CA LEU A 98 -10.35 -6.77 -11.84
C LEU A 98 -9.99 -7.51 -13.14
N ARG A 99 -10.94 -8.21 -13.76
CA ARG A 99 -10.78 -8.85 -15.07
C ARG A 99 -10.62 -7.83 -16.19
N HIS A 100 -11.40 -6.75 -16.19
CA HIS A 100 -11.29 -5.68 -17.17
C HIS A 100 -9.97 -4.91 -17.05
N LEU A 101 -9.38 -4.88 -15.85
CA LEU A 101 -8.05 -4.35 -15.59
C LEU A 101 -6.93 -5.35 -15.86
N GLU A 102 -7.24 -6.53 -16.40
CA GLU A 102 -6.26 -7.59 -16.70
C GLU A 102 -5.42 -8.02 -15.48
N LEU A 103 -6.03 -7.95 -14.28
CA LEU A 103 -5.39 -8.37 -13.04
C LEU A 103 -5.68 -9.83 -12.73
N VAL A 104 -6.89 -10.28 -13.02
CA VAL A 104 -7.34 -11.66 -12.82
C VAL A 104 -8.10 -12.18 -14.03
N LYS A 105 -8.24 -13.49 -14.15
CA LYS A 105 -9.10 -14.14 -15.14
C LYS A 105 -9.82 -15.34 -14.52
N GLY A 106 -10.89 -15.76 -15.19
CA GLY A 106 -11.54 -17.03 -14.87
C GLY A 106 -10.82 -18.16 -15.59
N ARG A 107 -10.54 -19.25 -14.88
CA ARG A 107 -9.99 -20.50 -15.42
C ARG A 107 -10.94 -21.63 -15.03
N LYS A 108 -11.44 -22.35 -16.04
CA LYS A 108 -12.23 -23.56 -15.81
C LYS A 108 -11.27 -24.73 -15.62
N GLU A 109 -11.41 -25.46 -14.52
CA GLU A 109 -10.71 -26.72 -14.26
C GLU A 109 -11.77 -27.78 -13.92
N GLY A 110 -12.01 -28.72 -14.83
CA GLY A 110 -13.14 -29.66 -14.71
C GLY A 110 -14.48 -28.94 -14.78
N ASP A 111 -15.37 -29.19 -13.82
CA ASP A 111 -16.67 -28.54 -13.70
C ASP A 111 -16.63 -27.24 -12.88
N GLU A 112 -15.46 -26.86 -12.36
CA GLU A 112 -15.33 -25.72 -11.46
C GLU A 112 -14.64 -24.53 -12.14
N VAL A 113 -15.00 -23.32 -11.70
CA VAL A 113 -14.41 -22.07 -12.18
C VAL A 113 -13.60 -21.45 -11.05
N PHE A 114 -12.31 -21.23 -11.33
CA PHE A 114 -11.38 -20.57 -10.44
C PHE A 114 -11.07 -19.16 -10.93
N ILE A 115 -10.86 -18.25 -10.00
CA ILE A 115 -10.26 -16.95 -10.26
C ILE A 115 -8.75 -17.11 -10.07
N VAL A 116 -7.98 -16.75 -11.10
CA VAL A 116 -6.52 -16.87 -11.13
C VAL A 116 -5.90 -15.53 -11.56
N PRO A 117 -4.62 -15.26 -11.25
CA PRO A 117 -3.93 -14.09 -11.78
C PRO A 117 -3.91 -14.12 -13.32
N PHE A 118 -3.96 -12.95 -13.94
CA PHE A 118 -4.08 -12.85 -15.40
C PHE A 118 -2.87 -13.43 -16.13
N ASP A 119 -1.69 -13.29 -15.54
CA ASP A 119 -0.39 -13.76 -16.01
C ASP A 119 -0.14 -15.25 -15.72
N SER A 120 -1.06 -15.96 -15.04
CA SER A 120 -0.94 -17.38 -14.71
C SER A 120 -1.40 -18.34 -15.79
#